data_AF-A0A0M0JZM3-F1
#
_entry.id   AF-A0A0M0JZM3-F1
#
_cell.length_a   1.000
_cell.length_b   1.000
_cell.length_c   1.000
_cell.angle_alpha   90.00
_cell.angle_beta   90.00
_cell.angle_gamma   90.00
#
_symmetry.space_group_name_H-M   'P 1'
#
loop_
_entity.id
_entity.type
_entity.pdbx_description
1 polymer ?
#
loop_
_entity_poly.entity_id
_entity_poly.type
_entity_poly.pdbx_seq_one_letter_code
_entity_poly.pdbx_strand_id
1 'polypeptide(L)'
;MSEHAANLNEAASAADERNARLLARDDVLARVPVGGLAFFTLANDAYADLAVNWALLLRPVLATVGAAEHYFIGALDKNLTATLLARRLPTLRLGMSGAHDGAQDAPSGNFRLQFAQFRAYGVTKADLLV
;
A
#
# COMPACT_ATOMS: atom_id res chain seq x y z
N MET A 1 13.87 31.10 2.58
CA MET A 1 14.04 29.62 2.73
C MET A 1 13.10 28.98 3.76
N SER A 2 12.26 29.73 4.49
CA SER A 2 11.44 29.18 5.58
C SER A 2 10.11 28.56 5.15
N GLU A 3 9.49 29.05 4.07
CA GLU A 3 8.15 28.59 3.63
C GLU A 3 8.17 27.22 2.93
N HIS A 4 9.23 26.93 2.17
CA HIS A 4 9.35 25.64 1.47
C HIS A 4 9.52 24.46 2.45
N ALA A 5 10.28 24.67 3.53
CA ALA A 5 10.45 23.67 4.58
C ALA A 5 9.17 23.46 5.39
N ALA A 6 8.40 24.53 5.66
CA ALA A 6 7.11 24.43 6.35
C ALA A 6 6.08 23.62 5.53
N ASN A 7 5.97 23.89 4.23
CA ASN A 7 5.06 23.16 3.33
C ASN A 7 5.40 21.67 3.20
N LEU A 8 6.69 21.31 3.21
CA LEU A 8 7.12 19.91 3.19
C LEU A 8 6.75 19.18 4.49
N ASN A 9 6.83 19.88 5.63
CA ASN A 9 6.50 19.32 6.94
C ASN A 9 4.99 19.08 7.09
N GLU A 10 4.15 20.01 6.62
CA GLU A 10 2.70 19.84 6.62
C GLU A 10 2.24 18.72 5.68
N ALA A 11 2.83 18.62 4.48
CA ALA A 11 2.52 17.55 3.54
C ALA A 11 2.90 16.16 4.09
N ALA A 12 4.06 16.05 4.76
CA ALA A 12 4.49 14.82 5.43
C ALA A 12 3.55 14.44 6.58
N SER A 13 3.16 15.39 7.43
CA SER A 13 2.23 15.15 8.54
C SER A 13 0.86 14.67 8.04
N ALA A 14 0.34 15.28 6.97
CA ALA A 14 -0.93 14.88 6.39
C ALA A 14 -0.85 13.46 5.78
N ALA A 15 0.27 13.09 5.17
CA ALA A 15 0.49 11.74 4.64
C ALA A 15 0.56 10.69 5.76
N ASP A 16 1.23 11.00 6.86
CA ASP A 16 1.38 10.11 8.02
C ASP A 16 0.04 9.87 8.75
N GLU A 17 -0.83 10.89 8.82
CA GLU A 17 -2.19 10.72 9.33
C GLU A 17 -3.05 9.84 8.41
N ARG A 18 -2.97 10.02 7.08
CA ARG A 18 -3.69 9.17 6.14
C ARG A 18 -3.25 7.71 6.20
N ASN A 19 -1.97 7.47 6.49
CA ASN A 19 -1.41 6.12 6.60
C ASN A 19 -1.58 5.48 7.99
N ALA A 20 -2.27 6.15 8.94
CA ALA A 20 -2.61 5.59 10.25
C ALA A 20 -3.64 4.45 10.19
N ARG A 21 -4.28 4.27 9.02
CA ARG A 21 -5.38 3.34 8.80
C ARG A 21 -5.15 2.53 7.53
N LEU A 22 -5.88 1.42 7.44
CA LEU A 22 -5.99 0.68 6.19
C LEU A 22 -6.61 1.55 5.09
N LEU A 23 -5.97 1.52 3.92
CA LEU A 23 -6.36 2.25 2.73
C LEU A 23 -7.33 1.41 1.89
N ALA A 24 -8.42 2.03 1.49
CA ALA A 24 -9.38 1.47 0.55
C ALA A 24 -9.01 1.85 -0.89
N ARG A 25 -9.76 1.32 -1.86
CA ARG A 25 -9.65 1.68 -3.28
C ARG A 25 -9.61 3.18 -3.50
N ASP A 26 -10.57 3.89 -2.93
CA ASP A 26 -10.76 5.32 -3.21
C ASP A 26 -9.56 6.13 -2.70
N ASP A 27 -8.88 5.68 -1.65
CA ASP A 27 -7.64 6.28 -1.17
C ASP A 27 -6.49 6.12 -2.18
N VAL A 28 -6.42 4.97 -2.88
CA VAL A 28 -5.42 4.72 -3.92
C VAL A 28 -5.69 5.62 -5.13
N LEU A 29 -6.95 5.68 -5.58
CA LEU A 29 -7.34 6.50 -6.73
C LEU A 29 -7.26 8.00 -6.47
N ALA A 30 -7.37 8.44 -5.21
CA ALA A 30 -7.13 9.82 -4.83
C ALA A 30 -5.64 10.21 -4.90
N ARG A 31 -4.73 9.25 -4.74
CA ARG A 31 -3.28 9.46 -4.78
C ARG A 31 -2.68 9.27 -6.16
N VAL A 32 -3.18 8.29 -6.90
CA VAL A 32 -2.67 7.92 -8.22
C VAL A 32 -3.70 8.30 -9.26
N PRO A 33 -3.41 9.29 -10.13
CA PRO A 33 -4.34 9.69 -11.17
C PRO A 33 -4.60 8.52 -12.12
N VAL A 34 -5.78 8.50 -12.75
CA VAL A 34 -6.14 7.48 -13.74
C VAL A 34 -5.10 7.47 -14.88
N GLY A 35 -4.56 6.29 -15.18
CA GLY A 35 -3.47 6.10 -16.15
C GLY A 35 -2.07 6.29 -15.56
N GLY A 36 -1.96 6.73 -14.30
CA GLY A 36 -0.71 6.80 -13.56
C GLY A 36 -0.22 5.41 -13.10
N LEU A 37 1.08 5.33 -12.81
CA LEU A 37 1.68 4.11 -12.26
C LEU A 37 1.59 4.10 -10.75
N ALA A 38 1.25 2.92 -10.22
CA ALA A 38 1.23 2.61 -8.80
C ALA A 38 2.09 1.37 -8.53
N PHE A 39 2.86 1.41 -7.46
CA PHE A 39 3.79 0.37 -7.06
C PHE A 39 3.21 -0.40 -5.88
N PHE A 40 3.11 -1.71 -6.02
CA PHE A 40 2.53 -2.56 -5.00
C PHE A 40 3.51 -3.63 -4.59
N THR A 41 3.60 -3.87 -3.28
CA THR A 41 4.19 -5.10 -2.76
C THR A 41 3.23 -5.77 -1.80
N LEU A 42 3.41 -7.07 -1.61
CA LEU A 42 2.63 -7.86 -0.68
C LEU A 42 3.57 -8.70 0.15
N ALA A 43 3.29 -8.77 1.44
CA ALA A 43 4.12 -9.50 2.37
C ALA A 43 3.26 -10.07 3.50
N ASN A 44 3.81 -11.08 4.16
CA ASN A 44 3.37 -11.52 5.48
C ASN A 44 4.44 -11.13 6.51
N ASP A 45 4.18 -11.41 7.78
CA ASP A 45 5.03 -11.05 8.92
C ASP A 45 6.47 -11.59 8.80
N ALA A 46 6.65 -12.77 8.18
CA ALA A 46 7.97 -13.34 7.95
C ALA A 46 8.87 -12.47 7.04
N TYR A 47 8.27 -11.58 6.24
CA TYR A 47 8.96 -10.63 5.37
C TYR A 47 8.71 -9.17 5.80
N ALA A 48 8.39 -8.93 7.07
CA ALA A 48 8.09 -7.58 7.58
C ALA A 48 9.23 -6.58 7.31
N ASP A 49 10.47 -6.96 7.62
CA ASP A 49 11.63 -6.09 7.41
C ASP A 49 11.85 -5.79 5.93
N LEU A 50 11.62 -6.78 5.06
CA LEU A 50 11.69 -6.59 3.61
C LEU A 50 10.65 -5.57 3.14
N ALA A 51 9.39 -5.71 3.58
CA ALA A 51 8.31 -4.81 3.20
C ALA A 51 8.56 -3.38 3.66
N VAL A 52 9.06 -3.21 4.88
CA VAL A 52 9.39 -1.88 5.42
C VAL A 52 10.58 -1.28 4.69
N ASN A 53 11.67 -2.04 4.51
CA ASN A 53 12.86 -1.54 3.83
C ASN A 53 12.56 -1.19 2.36
N TRP A 54 11.76 -2.01 1.68
CA TRP A 54 11.27 -1.71 0.33
C TRP A 54 10.56 -0.35 0.28
N ALA A 55 9.64 -0.07 1.20
CA ALA A 55 8.93 1.21 1.23
C ALA A 55 9.84 2.40 1.56
N LEU A 56 10.75 2.25 2.52
CA LEU A 56 11.69 3.31 2.89
C LEU A 56 12.69 3.63 1.78
N LEU A 57 13.10 2.63 0.99
CA LEU A 57 13.98 2.82 -0.17
C LEU A 57 13.23 3.39 -1.38
N LEU A 58 11.97 2.98 -1.59
CA LEU A 58 11.19 3.40 -2.75
C LEU A 58 10.71 4.86 -2.64
N ARG A 59 10.28 5.31 -1.45
CA ARG A 59 9.76 6.66 -1.23
C ARG A 59 10.68 7.79 -1.76
N PRO A 60 12.00 7.84 -1.44
CA PRO A 60 12.87 8.90 -1.96
C PRO A 60 13.05 8.82 -3.47
N VAL A 61 13.10 7.61 -4.05
CA VAL A 61 13.18 7.44 -5.51
C VAL A 61 11.94 8.00 -6.19
N LEU A 62 10.75 7.65 -5.71
CA LEU A 62 9.49 8.16 -6.26
C LEU A 62 9.30 9.66 -6.04
N ALA A 63 9.84 10.22 -4.95
CA ALA A 63 9.79 11.65 -4.72
C ALA A 63 10.50 12.47 -5.82
N THR A 64 11.57 11.93 -6.42
CA THR A 64 12.29 12.61 -7.52
C THR A 64 11.45 12.82 -8.78
N VAL A 65 10.38 12.04 -8.94
CA VAL A 65 9.47 12.09 -10.10
C VAL A 65 8.06 12.55 -9.70
N GLY A 66 7.89 13.11 -8.50
CA GLY A 66 6.60 13.60 -8.02
C GLY A 66 5.58 12.50 -7.68
N ALA A 67 6.02 11.24 -7.53
CA ALA A 67 5.17 10.08 -7.30
C ALA A 67 5.32 9.50 -5.88
N ALA A 68 5.78 10.30 -4.91
CA ALA A 68 6.15 9.85 -3.57
C ALA A 68 5.06 9.05 -2.84
N GLU A 69 3.79 9.23 -3.18
CA GLU A 69 2.66 8.52 -2.56
C GLU A 69 2.10 7.37 -3.40
N HIS A 70 2.71 7.05 -4.54
CA HIS A 70 2.22 6.06 -5.49
C HIS A 70 2.65 4.63 -5.15
N TYR A 71 2.98 4.36 -3.89
CA TYR A 71 3.36 3.03 -3.44
C TYR A 71 2.47 2.55 -2.31
N PHE A 72 2.22 1.24 -2.28
CA PHE A 72 1.32 0.63 -1.31
C PHE A 72 1.79 -0.77 -0.93
N ILE A 73 1.53 -1.15 0.30
CA ILE A 73 1.83 -2.49 0.83
C ILE A 73 0.51 -3.18 1.18
N GLY A 74 0.25 -4.35 0.62
CA GLY A 74 -0.82 -5.21 1.12
C GLY A 74 -0.25 -6.22 2.13
N ALA A 75 -0.65 -6.08 3.39
CA ALA A 75 -0.30 -7.04 4.43
C ALA A 75 -1.23 -8.27 4.36
N LEU A 76 -0.64 -9.46 4.32
CA LEU A 76 -1.35 -10.74 4.21
C LEU A 76 -1.81 -11.31 5.57
N ASP A 77 -1.35 -10.72 6.68
CA ASP A 77 -1.72 -11.10 8.04
C ASP A 77 -1.83 -9.88 8.97
N LYS A 78 -2.37 -10.12 10.17
CA LYS A 78 -2.64 -9.07 11.16
C LYS A 78 -1.39 -8.49 11.81
N ASN A 79 -0.33 -9.29 11.97
CA ASN A 79 0.90 -8.85 12.64
C ASN A 79 1.64 -7.83 11.76
N LEU A 80 1.79 -8.16 10.48
CA LEU A 80 2.37 -7.22 9.54
C LEU A 80 1.49 -5.98 9.40
N THR A 81 0.16 -6.13 9.34
CA THR A 81 -0.76 -4.99 9.29
C THR A 81 -0.50 -4.02 10.45
N ALA A 82 -0.42 -4.52 11.68
CA ALA A 82 -0.15 -3.69 12.86
C ALA A 82 1.23 -3.00 12.76
N THR A 83 2.26 -3.72 12.33
CA THR A 83 3.62 -3.20 12.15
C THR A 83 3.66 -2.05 11.14
N LEU A 84 3.02 -2.21 9.98
CA LEU A 84 3.04 -1.19 8.92
C LEU A 84 2.24 0.06 9.32
N LEU A 85 1.09 -0.11 9.99
CA LEU A 85 0.29 1.01 10.50
C LEU A 85 1.03 1.77 11.61
N ALA A 86 1.69 1.07 12.52
CA ALA A 86 2.52 1.70 13.55
C ALA A 86 3.65 2.55 12.95
N ARG A 87 4.19 2.12 11.80
CA ARG A 87 5.22 2.84 11.03
C ARG A 87 4.67 3.86 10.02
N ARG A 88 3.35 4.11 10.02
CA ARG A 88 2.66 5.04 9.08
C ARG A 88 2.94 4.74 7.61
N LEU A 89 3.01 3.46 7.25
CA LEU A 89 3.19 3.01 5.88
C LEU A 89 1.84 2.80 5.17
N PRO A 90 1.74 3.10 3.85
CA PRO A 90 0.49 3.05 3.09
C PRO A 90 0.01 1.59 2.92
N THR A 91 -0.81 1.14 3.86
CA THR A 91 -1.21 -0.27 3.99
C THR A 91 -2.59 -0.49 3.41
N LEU A 92 -2.74 -1.40 2.45
CA LEU A 92 -4.03 -1.68 1.80
C LEU A 92 -4.93 -2.56 2.65
N ARG A 93 -6.23 -2.28 2.60
CA ARG A 93 -7.27 -3.23 2.97
C ARG A 93 -7.37 -4.30 1.88
N LEU A 94 -6.75 -5.45 2.10
CA LEU A 94 -6.97 -6.60 1.23
C LEU A 94 -8.34 -7.19 1.53
N GLY A 95 -9.20 -7.24 0.52
CA GLY A 95 -10.51 -7.89 0.61
C GLY A 95 -10.33 -9.39 0.70
N MET A 96 -10.19 -9.93 1.92
CA MET A 96 -10.57 -11.31 2.18
C MET A 96 -12.07 -11.39 1.81
N SER A 97 -12.38 -12.09 0.73
CA SER A 97 -13.75 -12.30 0.25
C SER A 97 -14.67 -12.63 1.44
N GLY A 98 -15.83 -11.98 1.46
CA GLY A 98 -16.73 -11.94 2.62
C GLY A 98 -17.34 -13.28 3.03
N ALA A 99 -17.96 -13.22 4.20
CA ALA A 99 -19.13 -14.00 4.62
C ALA A 99 -19.11 -15.51 4.27
N HIS A 100 -18.37 -16.27 5.05
CA HIS A 100 -18.91 -17.53 5.56
C HIS A 100 -18.66 -17.57 7.08
N ASP A 101 -19.75 -17.61 7.83
CA ASP A 101 -19.73 -18.01 9.23
C ASP A 101 -18.91 -19.30 9.37
N GLY A 102 -17.89 -19.26 10.23
CA GLY A 102 -17.36 -20.48 10.87
C GLY A 102 -16.09 -21.13 10.33
N ALA A 103 -15.32 -20.52 9.43
CA ALA A 103 -14.02 -21.10 9.02
C ALA A 103 -12.82 -20.35 9.63
N GLN A 104 -12.29 -20.91 10.72
CA GLN A 104 -10.88 -20.77 11.09
C GLN A 104 -10.01 -21.21 9.91
N ASP A 105 -8.88 -20.53 9.72
CA ASP A 105 -7.81 -20.84 8.76
C ASP A 105 -8.21 -20.81 7.26
N ALA A 106 -8.07 -19.64 6.64
CA ALA A 106 -7.86 -19.58 5.20
C ALA A 106 -6.34 -19.45 4.94
N PRO A 107 -5.66 -20.52 4.49
CA PRO A 107 -4.26 -20.48 4.11
C PRO A 107 -4.08 -19.66 2.82
N SER A 108 -2.84 -19.27 2.57
CA SER A 108 -2.22 -18.52 1.46
C SER A 108 -2.66 -18.80 0.00
N GLY A 109 -3.75 -19.53 -0.27
CA GLY A 109 -4.14 -20.05 -1.58
C GLY A 109 -4.86 -19.09 -2.55
N ASN A 110 -5.43 -17.97 -2.10
CA ASN A 110 -6.32 -17.15 -2.95
C ASN A 110 -5.72 -15.83 -3.47
N PHE A 111 -4.39 -15.75 -3.56
CA PHE A 111 -3.73 -14.55 -4.07
C PHE A 111 -3.99 -14.31 -5.58
N ARG A 112 -4.06 -15.38 -6.38
CA ARG A 112 -4.34 -15.29 -7.82
C ARG A 112 -5.74 -14.76 -8.16
N LEU A 113 -6.70 -14.90 -7.25
CA LEU A 113 -8.09 -14.43 -7.45
C LEU A 113 -8.25 -12.93 -7.13
N GLN A 114 -7.42 -12.36 -6.25
CA GLN A 114 -7.50 -10.94 -5.89
C GLN A 114 -6.89 -9.99 -6.94
N PHE A 115 -6.06 -10.47 -7.87
CA PHE A 115 -5.60 -9.66 -9.02
C PHE A 115 -6.75 -9.16 -9.92
N ALA A 116 -7.88 -9.86 -9.95
CA ALA A 116 -9.09 -9.39 -10.63
C ALA A 116 -9.63 -8.10 -9.99
N GLN A 117 -9.42 -7.87 -8.69
CA GLN A 117 -9.83 -6.63 -8.02
C GLN A 117 -8.97 -5.43 -8.47
N PHE A 118 -7.67 -5.65 -8.74
CA PHE A 118 -6.82 -4.60 -9.30
C PHE A 118 -7.20 -4.22 -10.74
N ARG A 119 -7.71 -5.17 -11.55
CA ARG A 119 -8.32 -4.85 -12.85
C ARG A 119 -9.57 -3.98 -12.71
N ALA A 120 -10.40 -4.23 -11.69
CA ALA A 120 -11.54 -3.36 -11.39
C ALA A 120 -11.12 -1.93 -11.00
N TYR A 121 -9.85 -1.72 -10.62
CA TYR A 121 -9.25 -0.42 -10.31
C TYR A 121 -8.60 0.25 -11.52
N GLY A 122 -8.74 -0.30 -12.73
CA GLY A 122 -8.15 0.26 -13.95
C GLY A 122 -6.64 0.03 -14.06
N VAL A 123 -6.05 -0.74 -13.14
CA VAL A 123 -4.64 -1.13 -13.19
C VAL A 123 -4.50 -2.20 -14.26
N THR A 124 -4.01 -1.82 -15.44
CA THR A 124 -3.53 -2.78 -16.41
C THR A 124 -2.27 -3.43 -15.83
N LYS A 125 -2.14 -4.74 -16.02
CA LYS A 125 -1.00 -5.52 -15.57
C LYS A 125 0.25 -4.99 -16.29
N ALA A 126 0.90 -3.95 -15.78
CA ALA A 126 2.29 -3.69 -16.09
C ALA A 126 3.06 -4.90 -15.57
N ASP A 127 3.77 -5.57 -16.46
CA ASP A 127 4.35 -6.88 -16.25
C ASP A 127 5.08 -7.00 -14.89
N LEU A 128 4.45 -7.73 -13.98
CA LEU A 128 5.08 -8.30 -12.79
C LEU A 128 6.00 -9.45 -13.27
N LEU A 129 7.10 -9.06 -13.90
CA LEU A 129 8.24 -9.90 -14.20
C LEU A 129 9.42 -9.36 -13.39
N VAL A 130 9.93 -10.21 -12.49
CA VAL A 130 11.34 -10.17 -12.08
C VAL A 130 12.11 -10.89 -13.18
#